data_AF-I3C621-F1
#
_entry.id   AF-I3C621-F1
#
_cell.length_a   1.000
_cell.length_b   1.000
_cell.length_c   1.000
_cell.angle_alpha   90.00
_cell.angle_beta   90.00
_cell.angle_gamma   90.00
#
_symmetry.space_group_name_H-M   'P 1'
#
loop_
_entity.id
_entity.type
_entity.pdbx_description
1 polymer ?
#
loop_
_entity_poly.entity_id
_entity_poly.type
_entity_poly.pdbx_seq_one_letter_code
_entity_poly.pdbx_strand_id
1 'polypeptide(L)'
;MSKKITITELLELIPQKNESKKYLSWEKLDLNDFNDFNLVGEVYSNSDNQTEFSTKENYWSENYPIALDFFPNSRCEVYTDNINYYLVYRDFGGHVPERRCRLIRRELII
;
A
#
# COMPACT_ATOMS: atom_id res chain seq x y z
N MET A 1 7.26 -13.38 -12.53
CA MET A 1 5.99 -12.67 -12.36
C MET A 1 5.72 -12.58 -10.86
N SER A 2 5.38 -11.40 -10.34
CA SER A 2 4.93 -11.21 -8.96
C SER A 2 3.67 -12.03 -8.71
N LYS A 3 3.52 -12.60 -7.50
CA LYS A 3 2.28 -13.24 -7.08
C LYS A 3 1.18 -12.17 -7.05
N LYS A 4 0.03 -12.45 -7.64
CA LYS A 4 -1.17 -11.62 -7.49
C LYS A 4 -1.83 -11.87 -6.14
N ILE A 5 -2.13 -10.81 -5.39
CA ILE A 5 -2.74 -10.85 -4.06
C ILE A 5 -4.14 -10.25 -4.15
N THR A 6 -5.14 -11.05 -3.82
CA THR A 6 -6.53 -10.59 -3.69
C THR A 6 -6.77 -9.89 -2.35
N ILE A 7 -7.87 -9.15 -2.23
CA ILE A 7 -8.25 -8.52 -0.95
C ILE A 7 -8.43 -9.56 0.17
N THR A 8 -8.97 -10.75 -0.15
CA THR A 8 -9.16 -11.83 0.82
C THR A 8 -7.82 -12.35 1.34
N GLU A 9 -6.88 -12.64 0.43
CA GLU A 9 -5.53 -13.07 0.82
C GLU A 9 -4.81 -11.99 1.62
N LEU A 10 -4.97 -10.71 1.24
CA LEU A 10 -4.39 -9.60 1.99
C LEU A 10 -4.93 -9.56 3.42
N LEU A 11 -6.25 -9.73 3.60
CA LEU A 11 -6.88 -9.79 4.91
C LEU A 11 -6.46 -11.01 5.74
N GLU A 12 -6.00 -12.11 5.13
CA GLU A 12 -5.44 -13.26 5.86
C GLU A 12 -4.00 -13.00 6.31
N LEU A 13 -3.23 -12.23 5.54
CA LEU A 13 -1.82 -11.95 5.80
C LEU A 13 -1.60 -10.87 6.86
N ILE A 14 -2.39 -9.79 6.81
CA ILE A 14 -2.14 -8.62 7.65
C ILE A 14 -2.50 -8.86 9.12
N PRO A 15 -1.72 -8.31 10.06
CA PRO A 15 -2.02 -8.44 11.48
C PRO A 15 -3.32 -7.70 11.85
N GLN A 16 -3.96 -8.14 12.94
CA GLN A 16 -5.13 -7.46 13.49
C GLN A 16 -4.79 -6.08 14.09
N LYS A 17 -3.52 -5.89 14.49
CA LYS A 17 -3.00 -4.64 15.02
C LYS A 17 -1.58 -4.45 14.52
N ASN A 18 -1.29 -3.30 13.92
CA ASN A 18 0.05 -2.95 13.50
C ASN A 18 0.90 -2.48 14.68
N GLU A 19 2.20 -2.75 14.62
CA GLU A 19 3.18 -2.26 15.60
C GLU A 19 3.91 -1.01 15.11
N SER A 20 4.02 -0.85 13.78
CA SER A 20 4.71 0.28 13.17
C SER A 20 3.95 1.59 13.34
N LYS A 21 4.70 2.67 13.55
CA LYS A 21 4.21 4.05 13.50
C LYS A 21 4.74 4.82 12.28
N LYS A 22 5.47 4.14 11.39
CA LYS A 22 5.97 4.69 10.13
C LYS A 22 4.96 4.45 9.02
N TYR A 23 5.01 5.28 7.97
CA TYR A 23 4.23 5.09 6.75
C TYR A 23 2.71 5.05 7.02
N LEU A 24 2.21 5.82 7.99
CA LEU A 24 0.78 5.83 8.31
C LEU A 24 -0.05 6.42 7.17
N SER A 25 0.56 7.30 6.39
CA SER A 25 0.10 7.78 5.10
C SER A 25 1.11 7.43 4.00
N TRP A 26 0.85 7.88 2.77
CA TRP A 26 1.82 7.76 1.69
C TRP A 26 3.03 8.65 1.94
N GLU A 27 4.17 8.03 2.17
CA GLU A 27 5.44 8.72 2.39
C GLU A 27 6.50 8.18 1.42
N LYS A 28 7.60 8.92 1.26
CA LYS A 28 8.74 8.42 0.49
C LYS A 28 9.35 7.23 1.22
N LEU A 29 9.54 6.11 0.53
CA LEU A 29 10.14 4.91 1.11
C LEU A 29 11.64 5.12 1.35
N ASP A 30 12.08 4.95 2.60
CA ASP A 30 13.50 4.96 2.94
C ASP A 30 14.22 3.74 2.36
N LEU A 31 15.47 3.93 1.93
CA LEU A 31 16.24 2.86 1.30
C LEU A 31 16.63 1.75 2.29
N ASN A 32 16.89 2.08 3.56
CA ASN A 32 17.22 1.06 4.56
C ASN A 32 16.00 0.20 4.86
N ASP A 33 14.85 0.85 5.09
CA ASP A 33 13.58 0.13 5.30
C ASP A 33 13.27 -0.76 4.07
N PHE A 34 13.46 -0.27 2.85
CA PHE A 34 13.25 -1.07 1.64
C PHE A 34 14.16 -2.30 1.54
N ASN A 35 15.42 -2.20 1.98
CA ASN A 35 16.35 -3.34 1.97
C ASN A 35 15.95 -4.44 2.96
N ASP A 36 15.24 -4.07 4.03
CA ASP A 36 14.74 -5.00 5.04
C ASP A 36 13.35 -5.57 4.69
N PHE A 37 12.69 -5.00 3.69
CA PHE A 37 11.37 -5.44 3.24
C PHE A 37 11.45 -6.60 2.25
N ASN A 38 10.54 -7.56 2.42
CA ASN A 38 10.38 -8.69 1.52
C ASN A 38 9.15 -8.50 0.65
N LEU A 39 9.29 -8.67 -0.67
CA LEU A 39 8.17 -8.63 -1.60
C LEU A 39 7.28 -9.85 -1.38
N VAL A 40 6.00 -9.61 -1.09
CA VAL A 40 4.97 -10.65 -0.93
C VAL A 40 4.27 -10.91 -2.26
N GLY A 41 4.01 -9.84 -3.03
CA GLY A 41 3.30 -9.90 -4.29
C GLY A 41 2.81 -8.53 -4.73
N GLU A 42 1.76 -8.50 -5.53
CA GLU A 42 1.16 -7.30 -6.10
C GLU A 42 -0.36 -7.38 -5.95
N VAL A 43 -0.98 -6.27 -5.55
CA VAL A 43 -2.43 -6.16 -5.43
C VAL A 43 -3.06 -6.44 -6.80
N TYR A 44 -3.98 -7.40 -6.81
CA TYR A 44 -4.82 -7.67 -7.97
C TYR A 44 -6.19 -7.05 -7.76
N SER A 45 -6.53 -6.09 -8.62
CA SER A 45 -7.82 -5.44 -8.68
C SER A 45 -8.47 -5.72 -10.05
N ASN A 46 -9.79 -5.90 -10.07
CA ASN A 46 -10.51 -6.18 -11.32
C ASN A 46 -10.76 -4.90 -12.14
N SER A 47 -10.65 -3.73 -11.49
CA SER A 47 -10.68 -2.43 -12.14
C SER A 47 -9.40 -1.66 -11.84
N ASP A 48 -8.93 -0.93 -12.84
CA ASP A 48 -7.77 -0.04 -12.72
C ASP A 48 -8.24 1.39 -12.84
N ASN A 49 -8.94 1.87 -11.82
CA ASN A 49 -9.39 3.24 -11.82
C ASN A 49 -8.21 4.13 -11.45
N GLN A 50 -7.77 4.96 -12.40
CA GLN A 50 -6.79 6.01 -12.14
C GLN A 50 -7.38 7.18 -11.34
N THR A 51 -8.65 7.08 -10.94
CA THR A 51 -9.33 8.05 -10.09
C THR A 51 -9.20 7.68 -8.62
N GLU A 52 -9.19 8.70 -7.76
CA GLU A 52 -9.26 8.53 -6.32
C GLU A 52 -10.61 7.94 -5.87
N PHE A 53 -10.59 7.18 -4.77
CA PHE A 53 -11.80 6.75 -4.10
C PHE A 53 -12.55 7.96 -3.53
N SER A 54 -13.88 8.00 -3.71
CA SER A 54 -14.72 9.10 -3.23
C SER A 54 -14.88 9.04 -1.71
N THR A 55 -14.15 9.91 -1.02
CA THR A 55 -14.20 10.07 0.44
C THR A 55 -13.92 11.53 0.83
N LYS A 56 -14.08 11.85 2.12
CA LYS A 56 -13.72 13.16 2.68
C LYS A 56 -12.22 13.30 2.96
N GLU A 57 -11.52 12.18 3.03
CA GLU A 57 -10.08 12.13 3.30
C GLU A 57 -9.29 12.40 2.02
N ASN A 58 -8.26 13.23 2.11
CA ASN A 58 -7.26 13.34 1.04
C ASN A 58 -6.40 12.06 1.01
N TYR A 59 -5.92 11.60 -0.15
CA TYR A 59 -5.13 10.37 -0.20
C TYR A 59 -3.79 10.42 0.55
N TRP A 60 -3.24 11.61 0.82
CA TRP A 60 -2.09 11.81 1.72
C TRP A 60 -2.46 11.72 3.21
N SER A 61 -3.74 11.55 3.55
CA SER A 61 -4.20 11.36 4.93
C SER A 61 -3.85 9.96 5.44
N GLU A 62 -3.49 9.86 6.71
CA GLU A 62 -3.30 8.57 7.37
C GLU A 62 -4.58 7.73 7.32
N ASN A 63 -5.74 8.38 7.39
CA ASN A 63 -7.05 7.73 7.47
C ASN A 63 -7.71 7.50 6.10
N TYR A 64 -7.00 7.75 4.99
CA TYR A 64 -7.54 7.50 3.67
C TYR A 64 -7.89 6.02 3.47
N PRO A 65 -9.07 5.65 2.93
CA PRO A 65 -9.41 4.25 2.72
C PRO A 65 -8.42 3.52 1.80
N ILE A 66 -8.17 2.25 2.09
CA ILE A 66 -7.41 1.33 1.23
C ILE A 66 -8.41 0.63 0.31
N ALA A 67 -8.84 1.36 -0.71
CA ALA A 67 -9.70 0.87 -1.78
C ALA A 67 -8.83 0.38 -2.95
N LEU A 68 -8.62 -0.93 -3.07
CA LEU A 68 -7.60 -1.52 -3.95
C LEU A 68 -7.86 -1.32 -5.46
N ASP A 69 -9.07 -0.94 -5.85
CA ASP A 69 -9.45 -0.63 -7.22
C ASP A 69 -9.15 0.83 -7.63
N PHE A 70 -8.73 1.69 -6.69
CA PHE A 70 -8.61 3.13 -6.89
C PHE A 70 -7.19 3.64 -6.61
N PHE A 71 -6.79 4.69 -7.33
CA PHE A 71 -5.55 5.40 -7.03
C PHE A 71 -5.59 5.98 -5.60
N PRO A 72 -4.48 5.99 -4.86
CA PRO A 72 -3.17 5.40 -5.19
C PRO A 72 -2.98 3.94 -4.77
N ASN A 73 -4.01 3.26 -4.27
CA ASN A 73 -3.89 1.90 -3.72
C ASN A 73 -3.90 0.81 -4.80
N SER A 74 -4.32 1.12 -6.02
CA SER A 74 -4.32 0.20 -7.15
C SER A 74 -2.89 -0.12 -7.62
N ARG A 75 -2.69 -1.35 -8.12
CA ARG A 75 -1.41 -1.84 -8.68
C ARG A 75 -0.19 -1.66 -7.77
N CYS A 76 -0.41 -1.63 -6.46
CA CYS A 76 0.65 -1.57 -5.49
C CYS A 76 1.32 -2.93 -5.33
N GLU A 77 2.65 -2.92 -5.20
CA GLU A 77 3.40 -4.04 -4.65
C GLU A 77 3.09 -4.14 -3.14
N VAL A 78 2.99 -5.36 -2.62
CA VAL A 78 2.82 -5.63 -1.19
C VAL A 78 4.15 -6.11 -0.63
N TYR A 79 4.66 -5.41 0.37
CA TYR A 79 5.88 -5.76 1.09
C TYR A 79 5.59 -6.09 2.56
N THR A 80 6.52 -6.79 3.21
CA THR A 80 6.47 -7.06 4.65
C THR A 80 7.85 -6.95 5.29
N ASP A 81 7.90 -6.48 6.52
CA ASP A 81 9.07 -6.56 7.42
C ASP A 81 9.00 -7.80 8.35
N ASN A 82 8.12 -8.77 8.01
CA ASN A 82 7.71 -9.95 8.79
C ASN A 82 6.74 -9.68 9.95
N ILE A 83 6.45 -8.42 10.28
CA ILE A 83 5.52 -8.03 11.35
C ILE A 83 4.32 -7.28 10.76
N ASN A 84 4.61 -6.31 9.90
CA ASN A 84 3.67 -5.43 9.24
C ASN A 84 3.70 -5.65 7.74
N TYR A 85 2.67 -5.14 7.06
CA TYR A 85 2.57 -5.18 5.62
C TYR A 85 2.40 -3.76 5.09
N TYR A 86 2.92 -3.53 3.89
CA TYR A 86 3.00 -2.21 3.29
C TYR A 86 2.59 -2.28 1.82
N LEU A 87 1.83 -1.29 1.36
CA LEU A 87 1.66 -1.02 -0.06
C LEU A 87 2.79 -0.13 -0.53
N VAL A 88 3.33 -0.44 -1.70
CA VAL A 88 4.38 0.35 -2.35
C VAL A 88 4.03 0.55 -3.82
N TYR A 89 4.05 1.79 -4.30
CA TYR A 89 3.97 2.09 -5.72
C TYR A 89 5.10 3.02 -6.15
N ARG A 90 5.34 3.07 -7.47
CA ARG A 90 6.28 4.02 -8.08
C ARG A 90 5.53 5.25 -8.54
N ASP A 91 5.87 6.38 -7.95
CA ASP A 91 5.39 7.69 -8.35
C ASP A 91 6.29 8.23 -9.47
N PHE A 92 5.69 8.52 -10.62
CA PHE A 92 6.36 9.08 -11.80
C PHE A 92 6.07 10.58 -11.99
N GLY A 93 5.35 11.22 -11.06
CA GLY A 93 4.96 12.63 -11.20
C GLY A 93 6.08 13.65 -11.03
N GLY A 94 7.25 13.23 -10.52
CA GLY A 94 8.42 14.10 -10.28
C GLY A 94 9.53 13.97 -11.32
N HIS A 95 10.61 14.74 -11.13
CA HIS A 95 11.81 14.69 -11.98
C HIS A 95 12.55 13.34 -11.93
N VAL A 96 12.37 12.56 -10.86
CA VAL A 96 12.95 11.23 -10.67
C VAL A 96 11.85 10.31 -10.11
N PRO A 97 11.68 9.09 -10.64
CA PRO A 97 10.72 8.14 -10.08
C PRO A 97 11.03 7.85 -8.60
N GLU A 98 10.03 8.03 -7.74
CA GLU A 98 10.15 7.76 -6.30
C GLU A 98 9.27 6.56 -5.92
N ARG A 99 9.68 5.79 -4.91
CA ARG A 99 8.79 4.79 -4.30
C ARG A 99 8.03 5.45 -3.15
N ARG A 100 6.71 5.32 -3.16
CA ARG A 100 5.84 5.71 -2.06
C ARG A 100 5.44 4.46 -1.30
N CYS A 101 5.44 4.53 0.02
CA CYS A 101 5.10 3.44 0.92
C CYS A 101 3.98 3.86 1.86
N ARG A 102 3.10 2.91 2.17
CA ARG A 102 2.05 3.07 3.16
C ARG A 102 1.80 1.76 3.90
N LEU A 103 1.73 1.83 5.22
CA LEU A 103 1.34 0.75 6.11
C LEU A 103 -0.10 0.29 5.82
N ILE A 104 -0.27 -1.03 5.69
CA ILE A 104 -1.59 -1.64 5.54
C ILE A 104 -2.19 -1.83 6.92
N ARG A 105 -3.19 -0.99 7.20
CA ARG A 105 -4.00 -1.05 8.41
C ARG A 105 -5.34 -1.69 8.08
N ARG A 106 -5.65 -2.79 8.77
CA ARG A 106 -6.82 -3.62 8.48
C ARG A 106 -8.12 -2.82 8.50
N GLU A 107 -8.24 -1.89 9.44
CA GLU A 107 -9.43 -1.05 9.65
C GLU A 107 -9.70 -0.05 8.52
N LEU A 108 -8.74 0.17 7.62
CA LEU A 108 -8.89 1.09 6.48
C LEU A 108 -9.23 0.37 5.17
N ILE A 109 -9.17 -0.95 5.11
CA ILE A 109 -9.51 -1.72 3.91
C ILE A 109 -11.03 -1.70 3.71
N ILE A 110 -11.45 -1.40 2.49
CA ILE A 110 -12.87 -1.34 2.08
C ILE A 110 -13.17 -2.19 0.86
#